data_AF-A0A4P9Z2F5-F1
#
_entry.id   AF-A0A4P9Z2F5-F1
#
_cell.length_a   1.000
_cell.length_b   1.000
_cell.length_c   1.000
_cell.angle_alpha   90.00
_cell.angle_beta   90.00
_cell.angle_gamma   90.00
#
_symmetry.space_group_name_H-M   'P 1'
#
loop_
_entity.id
_entity.type
_entity.pdbx_description
1 polymer ?
#
loop_
_entity_poly.entity_id
_entity_poly.type
_entity_poly.pdbx_seq_one_letter_code
_entity_poly.pdbx_strand_id
1 'polypeptide(L)'
;MLLYAGSGGGTAKQAATPEEADEADQQLTNDVEDVLYYLLDAFMYQGVPVPFDEIEFDKVCVQAIVQHYQSMRASASAPPSHHTVLILDKSTHMFPWESMPVLRGRSVARLPTWTIWRDNIMARREGTAGDTVDAQRTQYLLNPAGDLSHTEAQFAPLMKQRKWKGITGRIPMEQELWTSLTTSDVFLYFGHGGAEQYIKGSTIRKLDGCAVSLLMGCSSGYLAPEGEFEPAGTPWHYLVAGSRAVVVNLWDVTDKDIDRFGVALLKRWGLLAANGSSSGSTRSKSQSARHASSSVHEDLGTAVAMARDECTLRYLVGAAPVVYGMPHMTVVPS
;
A
#
# COMPACT_ATOMS: atom_id res chain seq x y z
N MET A 1 5.35 -20.21 1.67
CA MET A 1 6.39 -19.83 0.70
C MET A 1 5.70 -19.22 -0.51
N LEU A 2 5.96 -17.95 -0.79
CA LEU A 2 5.51 -17.30 -2.04
C LEU A 2 6.64 -17.48 -3.06
N LEU A 3 6.51 -18.48 -3.94
CA LEU A 3 7.43 -18.64 -5.07
C LEU A 3 7.22 -17.47 -6.05
N TYR A 4 8.29 -16.74 -6.35
CA TYR A 4 8.25 -15.56 -7.20
C TYR A 4 8.49 -15.96 -8.66
N ALA A 5 7.45 -15.84 -9.47
CA ALA A 5 7.58 -15.68 -10.92
C ALA A 5 6.68 -14.50 -11.30
N GLY A 6 7.30 -13.44 -11.83
CA GLY A 6 6.72 -12.13 -12.05
C GLY A 6 5.25 -12.17 -12.49
N SER A 7 4.36 -11.66 -11.64
CA SER A 7 3.00 -11.36 -12.07
C SER A 7 3.04 -10.06 -12.85
N GLY A 8 3.04 -10.15 -14.19
CA GLY A 8 2.73 -9.06 -15.10
C GLY A 8 1.29 -8.60 -14.92
N GLY A 9 1.04 -7.80 -13.87
CA GLY A 9 -0.22 -7.12 -13.64
C GLY A 9 -0.21 -5.74 -14.27
N GLY A 10 -0.91 -5.59 -15.40
CA GLY A 10 -1.75 -4.41 -15.65
C GLY A 10 -1.10 -3.03 -15.75
N THR A 11 0.07 -2.90 -16.37
CA THR A 11 0.43 -1.67 -17.10
C THR A 11 1.16 -2.08 -18.35
N ALA A 12 1.04 -1.32 -19.44
CA ALA A 12 1.78 -1.54 -20.67
C ALA A 12 3.30 -1.36 -20.40
N LYS A 13 3.92 -2.37 -19.79
CA LYS A 13 5.37 -2.52 -19.71
C LYS A 13 5.82 -3.13 -21.03
N GLN A 14 6.91 -2.60 -21.56
CA GLN A 14 7.68 -3.21 -22.63
C GLN A 14 7.73 -4.72 -22.42
N ALA A 15 7.46 -5.49 -23.48
CA ALA A 15 7.62 -6.94 -23.43
C ALA A 15 8.98 -7.25 -22.83
N ALA A 16 9.02 -8.12 -21.83
CA ALA A 16 10.26 -8.56 -21.20
C ALA A 16 11.23 -8.96 -22.31
N THR A 17 12.46 -8.46 -22.23
CA THR A 17 13.49 -8.86 -23.18
C THR A 17 13.73 -10.38 -23.04
N PRO A 18 14.19 -11.07 -24.10
CA PRO A 18 14.51 -12.49 -24.01
C PRO A 18 15.44 -12.83 -22.83
N GLU A 19 16.36 -11.91 -22.53
CA GLU A 19 17.30 -12.01 -21.41
C GLU A 19 16.62 -11.98 -20.03
N GLU A 20 15.64 -11.08 -19.82
CA GLU A 20 14.85 -11.03 -18.58
C GLU A 20 13.96 -12.26 -18.38
N ALA A 21 13.51 -12.89 -19.48
CA ALA A 21 12.71 -14.11 -19.41
C ALA A 21 13.56 -15.32 -19.01
N ASP A 22 14.77 -15.43 -19.57
CA ASP A 22 15.73 -16.49 -19.21
C ASP A 22 16.20 -16.36 -17.75
N GLU A 23 16.46 -15.14 -17.27
CA GLU A 23 16.80 -14.89 -15.86
C GLU A 23 15.68 -15.31 -14.90
N ALA A 24 14.42 -15.04 -15.25
CA ALA A 24 13.27 -15.40 -14.42
C ALA A 24 13.06 -16.92 -14.35
N ASP A 25 13.29 -17.64 -15.45
CA ASP A 25 13.19 -19.11 -15.49
C ASP A 25 14.32 -19.77 -14.69
N GLN A 26 15.53 -19.21 -14.77
CA GLN A 26 16.66 -19.65 -13.95
C GLN A 26 16.41 -19.42 -12.46
N GLN A 27 15.87 -18.25 -12.08
CA GLN A 27 15.51 -17.99 -10.68
C GLN A 27 14.45 -18.97 -10.18
N LEU A 28 13.43 -19.25 -10.98
CA LEU A 28 12.38 -20.20 -10.60
C LEU A 28 12.93 -21.63 -10.43
N THR A 29 13.90 -22.02 -11.26
CA THR A 29 14.60 -23.30 -11.10
C THR A 29 15.33 -23.38 -9.76
N ASN A 30 16.08 -22.33 -9.41
CA ASN A 30 16.79 -22.25 -8.13
C ASN A 30 15.80 -22.25 -6.94
N ASP A 31 14.70 -21.50 -7.03
CA ASP A 31 13.66 -21.46 -6.00
C ASP A 31 13.03 -22.85 -5.75
N VAL A 32 12.81 -23.64 -6.81
CA VAL A 32 12.29 -25.02 -6.68
C VAL A 32 13.32 -25.93 -6.02
N GLU A 33 14.59 -25.79 -6.39
CA GLU A 33 15.69 -26.54 -5.78
C GLU A 33 15.79 -26.26 -4.26
N ASP A 34 15.71 -25.00 -3.85
CA ASP A 34 15.67 -24.60 -2.44
C ASP A 34 14.49 -25.24 -1.68
N VAL A 35 13.31 -25.31 -2.32
CA VAL A 35 12.14 -26.00 -1.75
C VAL A 35 12.38 -27.49 -1.59
N LEU A 36 13.05 -28.14 -2.56
CA LEU A 36 13.37 -29.56 -2.47
C LEU A 36 14.35 -29.83 -1.32
N TYR A 37 15.39 -29.01 -1.16
CA TYR A 37 16.30 -29.10 -0.02
C TYR A 37 15.57 -28.88 1.32
N TYR A 38 14.65 -27.91 1.41
CA TYR A 38 13.81 -27.74 2.60
C TYR A 38 12.97 -28.99 2.94
N LEU A 39 12.43 -29.69 1.92
CA LEU A 39 11.69 -30.94 2.14
C LEU A 39 12.61 -32.06 2.63
N LEU A 40 13.82 -32.17 2.11
CA LEU A 40 14.83 -33.11 2.58
C LEU A 40 15.21 -32.86 4.04
N ASP A 41 15.42 -31.60 4.42
CA ASP A 41 15.66 -31.21 5.82
C ASP A 41 14.49 -31.63 6.72
N ALA A 42 13.24 -31.49 6.25
CA ALA A 42 12.07 -31.93 7.00
C ALA A 42 12.06 -33.45 7.23
N PHE A 43 12.46 -34.26 6.25
CA PHE A 43 12.60 -35.71 6.41
C PHE A 43 13.74 -36.08 7.37
N MET A 44 14.87 -35.38 7.28
CA MET A 44 15.99 -35.54 8.20
C MET A 44 15.57 -35.28 9.66
N TYR A 45 14.78 -34.22 9.88
CA TYR A 45 14.27 -33.89 11.21
C TYR A 45 13.31 -34.96 11.78
N GLN A 46 12.63 -35.71 10.91
CA GLN A 46 11.79 -36.85 11.29
C GLN A 46 12.59 -38.17 11.49
N GLY A 47 13.92 -38.11 11.40
CA GLY A 47 14.81 -39.25 11.63
C GLY A 47 15.11 -40.09 10.38
N VAL A 48 14.75 -39.63 9.18
CA VAL A 48 15.16 -40.28 7.92
C VAL A 48 16.56 -39.78 7.56
N PRO A 49 17.60 -40.63 7.51
CA PRO A 49 18.93 -40.16 7.11
C PRO A 49 18.92 -39.70 5.66
N VAL A 50 19.35 -38.46 5.41
CA VAL A 50 19.46 -37.86 4.08
C VAL A 50 20.94 -37.56 3.80
N PRO A 51 21.60 -38.27 2.87
CA PRO A 51 22.98 -37.99 2.50
C PRO A 51 23.02 -36.85 1.46
N PHE A 52 23.08 -35.59 1.91
CA PHE A 52 23.06 -34.43 1.01
C PHE A 52 24.19 -34.44 -0.04
N ASP A 53 25.37 -34.96 0.31
CA ASP A 53 26.51 -35.05 -0.60
C ASP A 53 26.27 -36.05 -1.76
N GLU A 54 25.29 -36.94 -1.63
CA GLU A 54 24.91 -37.94 -2.64
C GLU A 54 23.65 -37.54 -3.43
N ILE A 55 22.97 -36.47 -3.01
CA ILE A 55 21.74 -36.01 -3.66
C ILE A 55 22.08 -34.89 -4.62
N GLU A 56 22.07 -35.22 -5.91
CA GLU A 56 22.12 -34.26 -6.99
C GLU A 56 20.74 -34.23 -7.66
N PHE A 57 20.03 -33.11 -7.52
CA PHE A 57 18.78 -32.92 -8.24
C PHE A 57 19.10 -32.75 -9.72
N ASP A 58 18.70 -33.73 -10.53
CA ASP A 58 18.82 -33.60 -11.99
C ASP A 58 18.07 -32.34 -12.45
N LYS A 59 18.76 -31.46 -13.17
CA LYS A 59 18.20 -30.24 -13.76
C LYS A 59 16.96 -30.56 -14.59
N VAL A 60 16.90 -31.72 -15.24
CA VAL A 60 15.72 -32.18 -16.00
C VAL A 60 14.51 -32.40 -15.10
N CYS A 61 14.71 -32.94 -13.89
CA CYS A 61 13.64 -33.16 -12.91
C CYS A 61 13.11 -31.82 -12.37
N VAL A 62 14.00 -30.91 -12.00
CA VAL A 62 13.63 -29.56 -11.53
C VAL A 62 12.89 -28.81 -12.63
N GLN A 63 13.38 -28.85 -13.87
CA GLN A 63 12.72 -28.26 -15.03
C GLN A 63 11.34 -28.86 -15.30
N ALA A 64 11.15 -30.18 -15.12
CA ALA A 64 9.85 -30.81 -15.27
C ALA A 64 8.84 -30.31 -14.22
N ILE A 65 9.28 -30.11 -12.96
CA ILE A 65 8.45 -29.51 -11.90
C ILE A 65 8.10 -28.06 -12.25
N VAL A 66 9.07 -27.27 -12.71
CA VAL A 66 8.86 -25.89 -13.15
C VAL A 66 7.84 -25.80 -14.29
N GLN A 67 8.00 -26.61 -15.34
CA GLN A 67 7.08 -26.68 -16.48
C GLN A 67 5.67 -27.09 -16.04
N HIS A 68 5.56 -28.07 -15.14
CA HIS A 68 4.29 -28.48 -14.59
C HIS A 68 3.62 -27.34 -13.80
N TYR A 69 4.36 -26.67 -12.92
CA TYR A 69 3.89 -25.51 -12.17
C TYR A 69 3.40 -24.38 -13.10
N GLN A 70 4.17 -24.03 -14.12
CA GLN A 70 3.81 -23.03 -15.11
C GLN A 70 2.53 -23.42 -15.87
N SER A 71 2.37 -24.69 -16.24
CA SER A 71 1.17 -25.20 -16.91
C SER A 71 -0.10 -25.10 -16.03
N MET A 72 0.03 -25.43 -14.74
CA MET A 72 -1.06 -25.30 -13.76
C MET A 72 -1.45 -23.84 -13.57
N ARG A 73 -0.43 -22.96 -13.48
CA ARG A 73 -0.65 -21.52 -13.34
C ARG A 73 -1.29 -20.89 -14.58
N ALA A 74 -0.89 -21.30 -15.78
CA ALA A 74 -1.50 -20.84 -17.03
C ALA A 74 -2.98 -21.29 -17.15
N SER A 75 -3.31 -22.43 -16.55
CA SER A 75 -4.67 -22.97 -16.52
C SER A 75 -5.51 -22.44 -15.35
N ALA A 76 -4.89 -21.77 -14.38
CA ALA A 76 -5.59 -21.20 -13.23
C ALA A 76 -6.33 -19.91 -13.63
N SER A 77 -7.59 -19.80 -13.20
CA SER A 77 -8.33 -18.54 -13.26
C SER A 77 -7.59 -17.46 -12.46
N ALA A 78 -7.71 -16.20 -12.88
CA ALA A 78 -7.18 -15.07 -12.10
C ALA A 78 -7.61 -15.20 -10.62
N PRO A 79 -6.66 -15.18 -9.67
CA PRO A 79 -7.00 -15.34 -8.27
C PRO A 79 -7.92 -14.18 -7.83
N PRO A 80 -8.83 -14.41 -6.86
CA PRO A 80 -9.61 -13.34 -6.27
C PRO A 80 -8.70 -12.23 -5.72
N SER A 81 -9.23 -11.02 -5.55
CA SER A 81 -8.49 -9.92 -4.91
C SER A 81 -8.11 -10.32 -3.48
N HIS A 82 -6.84 -10.72 -3.30
CA HIS A 82 -6.31 -11.12 -2.01
C HIS A 82 -5.57 -9.95 -1.37
N HIS A 83 -5.83 -9.76 -0.09
CA HIS A 83 -5.10 -8.81 0.74
C HIS A 83 -4.08 -9.55 1.59
N THR A 84 -2.88 -9.00 1.72
CA THR A 84 -1.86 -9.50 2.63
C THR A 84 -1.70 -8.52 3.78
N VAL A 85 -1.76 -9.03 5.02
CA VAL A 85 -1.50 -8.24 6.22
C VAL A 85 -0.22 -8.75 6.86
N LEU A 86 0.76 -7.86 6.99
CA LEU A 86 2.03 -8.14 7.64
C LEU A 86 1.96 -7.73 9.11
N ILE A 87 2.27 -8.67 10.00
CA ILE A 87 2.53 -8.39 11.42
C ILE A 87 4.03 -8.45 11.60
N LEU A 88 4.65 -7.28 11.76
CA LEU A 88 6.09 -7.11 11.70
C LEU A 88 6.67 -6.95 13.10
N ASP A 89 7.83 -7.57 13.33
CA ASP A 89 8.65 -7.34 14.52
C ASP A 89 9.21 -5.90 14.52
N LYS A 90 9.43 -5.33 15.71
CA LYS A 90 10.07 -4.01 15.92
C LYS A 90 11.43 -3.84 15.25
N SER A 91 12.12 -4.92 14.92
CA SER A 91 13.40 -4.88 14.19
C SER A 91 13.22 -4.86 12.66
N THR A 92 12.01 -5.19 12.18
CA THR A 92 11.73 -5.41 10.76
C THR A 92 10.78 -4.39 10.14
N HIS A 93 10.14 -3.54 10.95
CA HIS A 93 9.17 -2.56 10.46
C HIS A 93 9.80 -1.48 9.55
N MET A 94 11.11 -1.22 9.59
CA MET A 94 11.71 -0.23 8.69
C MET A 94 11.95 -0.75 7.27
N PHE A 95 11.91 -2.08 7.06
CA PHE A 95 12.07 -2.62 5.71
C PHE A 95 10.80 -2.37 4.87
N PRO A 96 10.94 -1.94 3.61
CA PRO A 96 9.80 -1.75 2.71
C PRO A 96 9.38 -3.08 2.06
N TRP A 97 8.91 -4.03 2.88
CA TRP A 97 8.48 -5.37 2.46
C TRP A 97 7.53 -5.33 1.26
N GLU A 98 6.62 -4.36 1.22
CA GLU A 98 5.63 -4.17 0.16
C GLU A 98 6.22 -3.81 -1.20
N SER A 99 7.50 -3.43 -1.23
CA SER A 99 8.24 -3.12 -2.46
C SER A 99 9.18 -4.24 -2.89
N MET A 100 9.24 -5.35 -2.14
CA MET A 100 9.93 -6.56 -2.59
C MET A 100 9.27 -7.10 -3.87
N PRO A 101 10.03 -7.68 -4.81
CA PRO A 101 9.48 -8.14 -6.08
C PRO A 101 8.22 -9.01 -5.95
N VAL A 102 8.18 -9.90 -4.94
CA VAL A 102 7.06 -10.82 -4.69
C VAL A 102 5.79 -10.16 -4.14
N LEU A 103 5.92 -8.99 -3.50
CA LEU A 103 4.81 -8.23 -2.92
C LEU A 103 4.49 -6.95 -3.70
N ARG A 104 5.39 -6.49 -4.58
CA ARG A 104 5.21 -5.28 -5.37
C ARG A 104 3.97 -5.42 -6.25
N GLY A 105 3.12 -4.39 -6.20
CA GLY A 105 1.86 -4.36 -6.93
C GLY A 105 0.75 -5.21 -6.34
N ARG A 106 0.90 -5.73 -5.12
CA ARG A 106 -0.16 -6.43 -4.38
C ARG A 106 -0.73 -5.56 -3.28
N SER A 107 -1.99 -5.80 -2.92
CA SER A 107 -2.64 -5.15 -1.79
C SER A 107 -2.02 -5.66 -0.47
N VAL A 108 -1.11 -4.87 0.09
CA VAL A 108 -0.39 -5.20 1.33
C VAL A 108 -0.56 -4.08 2.35
N ALA A 109 -0.94 -4.45 3.56
CA ALA A 109 -0.99 -3.56 4.72
C ALA A 109 -0.21 -4.15 5.89
N ARG A 110 0.04 -3.32 6.89
CA ARG A 110 0.69 -3.66 8.14
C ARG A 110 -0.31 -3.60 9.28
N LEU A 111 -0.18 -4.51 10.22
CA LEU A 111 -0.81 -4.39 11.51
C LEU A 111 0.22 -4.67 12.60
N PRO A 112 0.14 -3.95 13.72
CA PRO A 112 1.03 -4.26 14.82
C PRO A 112 0.63 -5.51 15.60
N THR A 113 -0.66 -5.85 15.60
CA THR A 113 -1.19 -7.03 16.26
C THR A 113 -2.44 -7.52 15.52
N TRP A 114 -2.67 -8.82 15.57
CA TRP A 114 -3.85 -9.45 14.98
C TRP A 114 -5.16 -9.03 15.68
N THR A 115 -5.09 -8.53 16.92
CA THR A 115 -6.30 -8.13 17.66
C THR A 115 -7.03 -6.98 17.00
N ILE A 116 -6.31 -6.03 16.39
CA ILE A 116 -6.95 -4.94 15.61
C ILE A 116 -7.75 -5.51 14.44
N TRP A 117 -7.23 -6.54 13.77
CA TRP A 117 -7.96 -7.22 12.68
C TRP A 117 -9.23 -7.90 13.21
N ARG A 118 -9.11 -8.64 14.32
CA ARG A 118 -10.25 -9.28 14.99
C ARG A 118 -11.32 -8.25 15.35
N ASP A 119 -10.94 -7.15 15.97
CA ASP A 119 -11.88 -6.13 16.45
C ASP A 119 -12.61 -5.47 15.27
N ASN A 120 -11.92 -5.26 14.15
CA ASN A 120 -12.55 -4.82 12.90
C ASN A 120 -13.55 -5.85 12.35
N ILE A 121 -13.25 -7.15 12.39
CA ILE A 121 -14.21 -8.21 11.99
C ILE A 121 -15.45 -8.20 12.89
N MET A 122 -15.27 -8.05 14.20
CA MET A 122 -16.39 -8.01 15.14
C MET A 122 -17.27 -6.78 14.92
N ALA A 123 -16.66 -5.60 14.78
CA ALA A 123 -17.39 -4.37 14.48
C ALA A 123 -18.18 -4.47 13.16
N ARG A 124 -17.63 -5.16 12.14
CA ARG A 124 -18.35 -5.43 10.89
C ARG A 124 -19.53 -6.36 11.08
N ARG A 125 -19.39 -7.42 11.90
CA ARG A 125 -20.47 -8.37 12.20
C ARG A 125 -21.60 -7.73 12.98
N GLU A 126 -21.27 -6.81 13.88
CA GLU A 126 -22.24 -6.03 14.66
C GLU A 126 -22.88 -4.90 13.85
N GLY A 127 -22.40 -4.63 12.63
CA GLY A 127 -22.86 -3.53 11.80
C GLY A 127 -22.43 -2.14 12.28
N THR A 128 -21.49 -2.07 13.22
CA THR A 128 -20.96 -0.82 13.79
C THR A 128 -19.85 -0.20 12.94
N ALA A 129 -19.26 -0.96 12.01
CA ALA A 129 -18.24 -0.44 11.08
C ALA A 129 -18.34 -1.06 9.67
N GLY A 130 -18.30 -0.21 8.64
CA GLY A 130 -18.40 -0.61 7.22
C GLY A 130 -17.06 -0.63 6.47
N ASP A 131 -17.03 -1.25 5.29
CA ASP A 131 -15.84 -1.33 4.42
C ASP A 131 -15.72 -0.17 3.41
N THR A 132 -16.58 0.81 3.57
CA THR A 132 -16.73 1.93 2.66
C THR A 132 -16.51 3.23 3.41
N VAL A 133 -15.80 4.16 2.78
CA VAL A 133 -15.71 5.55 3.22
C VAL A 133 -16.47 6.46 2.25
N ASP A 134 -17.17 7.46 2.77
CA ASP A 134 -17.84 8.46 1.94
C ASP A 134 -16.85 9.53 1.48
N ALA A 135 -16.63 9.63 0.16
CA ALA A 135 -15.75 10.65 -0.41
C ALA A 135 -16.18 12.09 -0.05
N GLN A 136 -17.47 12.37 0.14
CA GLN A 136 -17.97 13.70 0.51
C GLN A 136 -17.61 14.08 1.95
N ARG A 137 -17.44 13.08 2.82
CA ARG A 137 -17.01 13.26 4.21
C ARG A 137 -15.49 13.29 4.34
N THR A 138 -14.80 13.89 3.38
CA THR A 138 -13.35 14.10 3.43
C THR A 138 -13.04 15.48 3.99
N GLN A 139 -12.07 15.55 4.91
CA GLN A 139 -11.46 16.79 5.36
C GLN A 139 -9.96 16.80 5.12
N TYR A 140 -9.34 17.98 5.03
CA TYR A 140 -7.92 18.08 4.74
C TYR A 140 -7.18 19.19 5.50
N LEU A 141 -5.88 18.99 5.68
CA LEU A 141 -4.90 19.97 6.13
C LEU A 141 -3.77 20.03 5.09
N LEU A 142 -3.63 21.16 4.41
CA LEU A 142 -2.72 21.37 3.28
C LEU A 142 -1.76 22.52 3.57
N ASN A 143 -0.46 22.27 3.45
CA ASN A 143 0.59 23.27 3.63
C ASN A 143 0.42 24.17 4.88
N PRO A 144 0.27 23.60 6.09
CA PRO A 144 0.03 24.40 7.30
C PRO A 144 1.19 25.34 7.67
N ALA A 145 2.43 24.99 7.32
CA ALA A 145 3.61 25.81 7.58
C ALA A 145 3.84 26.90 6.50
N GLY A 146 3.19 26.80 5.34
CA GLY A 146 3.29 27.77 4.25
C GLY A 146 4.52 27.62 3.34
N ASP A 147 5.38 26.64 3.58
CA ASP A 147 6.63 26.41 2.85
C ASP A 147 6.49 25.42 1.67
N LEU A 148 5.43 24.62 1.63
CA LEU A 148 5.15 23.64 0.56
C LEU A 148 4.30 24.25 -0.57
N SER A 149 4.79 25.33 -1.17
CA SER A 149 4.07 26.08 -2.22
C SER A 149 3.72 25.23 -3.46
N HIS A 150 4.57 24.27 -3.83
CA HIS A 150 4.32 23.37 -4.95
C HIS A 150 3.17 22.40 -4.66
N THR A 151 3.22 21.74 -3.50
CA THR A 151 2.18 20.82 -3.02
C THR A 151 0.85 21.55 -2.89
N GLU A 152 0.84 22.76 -2.34
CA GLU A 152 -0.36 23.60 -2.29
C GLU A 152 -0.94 23.86 -3.68
N ALA A 153 -0.11 24.29 -4.63
CA ALA A 153 -0.54 24.54 -6.01
C ALA A 153 -1.10 23.29 -6.71
N GLN A 154 -0.60 22.10 -6.37
CA GLN A 154 -1.05 20.84 -6.93
C GLN A 154 -2.38 20.35 -6.32
N PHE A 155 -2.52 20.39 -4.99
CA PHE A 155 -3.68 19.81 -4.31
C PHE A 155 -4.82 20.78 -4.06
N ALA A 156 -4.57 22.08 -3.82
CA ALA A 156 -5.63 23.04 -3.50
C ALA A 156 -6.75 23.11 -4.58
N PRO A 157 -6.46 23.09 -5.89
CA PRO A 157 -7.50 23.06 -6.92
C PRO A 157 -8.36 21.80 -6.86
N LEU A 158 -7.74 20.64 -6.58
CA LEU A 158 -8.42 19.34 -6.47
C LEU A 158 -9.37 19.31 -5.26
N MET A 159 -8.90 19.80 -4.11
CA MET A 159 -9.73 19.89 -2.90
C MET A 159 -10.92 20.84 -3.10
N LYS A 160 -10.68 21.99 -3.76
CA LYS A 160 -11.72 22.97 -4.09
C LYS A 160 -12.77 22.41 -5.05
N GLN A 161 -12.34 21.63 -6.04
CA GLN A 161 -13.26 20.96 -6.98
C GLN A 161 -14.20 19.99 -6.26
N ARG A 162 -13.70 19.25 -5.26
CA ARG A 162 -14.50 18.31 -4.45
C ARG A 162 -15.33 19.00 -3.36
N LYS A 163 -15.13 20.31 -3.14
CA LYS A 163 -15.78 21.11 -2.08
C LYS A 163 -15.56 20.54 -0.68
N TRP A 164 -14.43 19.87 -0.44
CA TRP A 164 -14.08 19.36 0.88
C TRP A 164 -13.78 20.51 1.84
N LYS A 165 -14.12 20.30 3.11
CA LYS A 165 -13.78 21.23 4.19
C LYS A 165 -12.33 21.00 4.60
N GLY A 166 -11.53 22.06 4.72
CA GLY A 166 -10.14 21.90 5.14
C GLY A 166 -9.44 23.22 5.43
N ILE A 167 -8.18 23.10 5.81
CA ILE A 167 -7.30 24.21 6.18
C ILE A 167 -6.15 24.23 5.19
N THR A 168 -5.88 25.39 4.58
CA THR A 168 -4.78 25.59 3.62
C THR A 168 -3.91 26.75 4.06
N GLY A 169 -2.59 26.62 3.98
CA GLY A 169 -1.66 27.75 4.11
C GLY A 169 -1.63 28.41 5.49
N ARG A 170 -2.16 27.74 6.53
CA ARG A 170 -2.14 28.23 7.92
C ARG A 170 -2.04 27.10 8.92
N ILE A 171 -1.47 27.42 10.07
CA ILE A 171 -1.40 26.52 11.23
C ILE A 171 -2.82 26.32 11.79
N PRO A 172 -3.25 25.06 12.00
CA PRO A 172 -4.56 24.75 12.59
C PRO A 172 -4.51 24.85 14.13
N MET A 173 -5.67 25.07 14.75
CA MET A 173 -5.81 24.80 16.19
C MET A 173 -5.95 23.29 16.42
N GLU A 174 -5.47 22.79 17.56
CA GLU A 174 -5.60 21.36 17.93
C GLU A 174 -7.07 20.90 17.90
N GLN A 175 -8.01 21.76 18.32
CA GLN A 175 -9.45 21.47 18.29
C GLN A 175 -10.02 21.34 16.86
N GLU A 176 -9.45 22.06 15.89
CA GLU A 176 -9.87 21.93 14.48
C GLU A 176 -9.51 20.53 13.98
N LEU A 177 -8.30 20.04 14.29
CA LEU A 177 -7.86 18.70 13.93
C LEU A 177 -8.62 17.60 14.67
N TRP A 178 -8.88 17.79 15.97
CA TRP A 178 -9.78 16.90 16.73
C TRP A 178 -11.11 16.73 15.99
N THR A 179 -11.74 17.85 15.63
CA THR A 179 -13.04 17.84 14.96
C THR A 179 -12.94 17.18 13.58
N SER A 180 -11.91 17.49 12.80
CA SER A 180 -11.71 16.86 11.49
C SER A 180 -11.55 15.34 11.61
N LEU A 181 -10.73 14.85 12.53
CA LEU A 181 -10.48 13.42 12.71
C LEU A 181 -11.70 12.64 13.20
N THR A 182 -12.56 13.23 14.04
CA THR A 182 -13.77 12.56 14.55
C THR A 182 -14.95 12.60 13.58
N THR A 183 -15.08 13.68 12.79
CA THR A 183 -16.31 13.91 11.99
C THR A 183 -16.20 13.51 10.53
N SER A 184 -14.98 13.32 10.01
CA SER A 184 -14.73 12.88 8.64
C SER A 184 -14.60 11.35 8.55
N ASP A 185 -14.90 10.80 7.38
CA ASP A 185 -14.57 9.41 7.06
C ASP A 185 -13.11 9.30 6.58
N VAL A 186 -12.64 10.37 5.91
CA VAL A 186 -11.28 10.48 5.38
C VAL A 186 -10.63 11.80 5.81
N PHE A 187 -9.41 11.72 6.32
CA PHE A 187 -8.58 12.88 6.63
C PHE A 187 -7.32 12.87 5.76
N LEU A 188 -7.09 13.96 5.02
CA LEU A 188 -5.93 14.12 4.16
C LEU A 188 -4.96 15.15 4.76
N TYR A 189 -3.71 14.77 4.93
CA TYR A 189 -2.66 15.67 5.41
C TYR A 189 -1.53 15.76 4.39
N PHE A 190 -1.16 16.99 4.03
CA PHE A 190 -0.04 17.31 3.15
C PHE A 190 0.83 18.36 3.84
N GLY A 191 1.95 17.92 4.42
CA GLY A 191 2.79 18.73 5.30
C GLY A 191 4.01 17.95 5.79
N HIS A 192 4.70 18.48 6.79
CA HIS A 192 5.88 17.82 7.39
C HIS A 192 5.47 16.78 8.44
N GLY A 193 6.19 15.66 8.54
CA GLY A 193 5.91 14.64 9.56
C GLY A 193 4.55 13.97 9.37
N GLY A 194 3.97 13.49 10.47
CA GLY A 194 2.61 12.95 10.57
C GLY A 194 1.64 13.90 11.29
N ALA A 195 1.87 15.21 11.21
CA ALA A 195 1.07 16.28 11.86
C ALA A 195 1.19 16.35 13.39
N GLU A 196 2.22 15.74 13.98
CA GLU A 196 2.46 15.68 15.43
C GLU A 196 2.72 17.08 16.03
N GLN A 197 3.20 18.02 15.22
CA GLN A 197 3.39 19.42 15.59
C GLN A 197 2.07 20.18 15.78
N TYR A 198 0.94 19.64 15.30
CA TYR A 198 -0.36 20.31 15.33
C TYR A 198 -1.38 19.62 16.25
N ILE A 199 -1.24 18.31 16.45
CA ILE A 199 -2.07 17.55 17.39
C ILE A 199 -1.23 16.47 18.07
N LYS A 200 -1.30 16.41 19.40
CA LYS A 200 -0.48 15.45 20.17
C LYS A 200 -1.01 14.04 20.00
N GLY A 201 -0.12 13.06 19.94
CA GLY A 201 -0.50 11.64 19.94
C GLY A 201 -1.39 11.24 21.13
N SER A 202 -1.15 11.81 22.31
CA SER A 202 -2.00 11.61 23.50
C SER A 202 -3.42 12.14 23.36
N THR A 203 -3.61 13.14 22.50
CA THR A 203 -4.90 13.72 22.18
C THR A 203 -5.62 12.81 21.19
N ILE A 204 -4.94 12.37 20.12
CA ILE A 204 -5.49 11.42 19.13
C ILE A 204 -5.98 10.14 19.81
N ARG A 205 -5.20 9.56 20.73
CA ARG A 205 -5.57 8.31 21.43
C ARG A 205 -6.85 8.41 22.29
N LYS A 206 -7.37 9.61 22.54
CA LYS A 206 -8.60 9.83 23.32
C LYS A 206 -9.84 9.98 22.43
N LEU A 207 -9.70 9.91 21.11
CA LEU A 207 -10.84 9.95 20.21
C LEU A 207 -11.64 8.66 20.33
N ASP A 208 -12.97 8.76 20.33
CA ASP A 208 -13.88 7.61 20.31
C ASP A 208 -14.02 6.99 18.90
N GLY A 209 -13.36 7.59 17.91
CA GLY A 209 -13.31 7.16 16.53
C GLY A 209 -12.43 8.12 15.71
N CYS A 210 -11.76 7.58 14.69
CA CYS A 210 -10.79 8.33 13.90
C CYS A 210 -10.95 8.00 12.41
N ALA A 211 -10.90 9.04 11.56
CA ALA A 211 -10.97 8.93 10.12
C ALA A 211 -9.84 8.05 9.54
N VAL A 212 -10.10 7.45 8.36
CA VAL A 212 -9.02 6.88 7.53
C VAL A 212 -8.10 8.01 7.12
N SER A 213 -6.83 7.93 7.49
CA SER A 213 -5.92 9.09 7.45
C SER A 213 -4.78 8.89 6.45
N LEU A 214 -4.61 9.82 5.52
CA LEU A 214 -3.51 9.84 4.56
C LEU A 214 -2.51 10.93 4.99
N LEU A 215 -1.40 10.52 5.61
CA LEU A 215 -0.39 11.41 6.18
C LEU A 215 0.79 11.55 5.20
N MET A 216 0.62 12.41 4.19
CA MET A 216 1.59 12.65 3.13
C MET A 216 2.65 13.66 3.57
N GLY A 217 3.51 13.20 4.49
CA GLY A 217 4.67 13.95 4.96
C GLY A 217 5.89 13.06 5.14
N CYS A 218 7.06 13.68 5.22
CA CYS A 218 8.32 12.99 5.46
C CYS A 218 8.30 12.24 6.79
N SER A 219 8.70 10.97 6.78
CA SER A 219 8.81 10.14 7.99
C SER A 219 7.54 10.08 8.86
N SER A 220 6.35 10.28 8.27
CA SER A 220 5.06 10.20 8.99
C SER A 220 4.76 8.81 9.57
N GLY A 221 5.45 7.78 9.06
CA GLY A 221 5.36 6.39 9.48
C GLY A 221 6.56 5.90 10.25
N TYR A 222 7.53 6.78 10.56
CA TYR A 222 8.67 6.43 11.37
C TYR A 222 8.21 6.03 12.78
N LEU A 223 8.70 4.88 13.26
CA LEU A 223 8.52 4.48 14.65
C LEU A 223 9.87 4.59 15.34
N ALA A 224 9.92 5.38 16.40
CA ALA A 224 11.13 5.61 17.18
C ALA A 224 11.52 4.33 17.92
N PRO A 225 12.77 3.84 17.77
CA PRO A 225 13.23 2.65 18.48
C PRO A 225 13.44 2.98 19.96
N GLU A 226 12.82 2.20 20.85
CA GLU A 226 12.94 2.35 22.30
C GLU A 226 13.78 1.21 22.92
N GLY A 227 14.84 0.80 22.20
CA GLY A 227 15.73 -0.29 22.59
C GLY A 227 15.00 -1.62 22.79
N GLU A 228 14.90 -2.07 24.05
CA GLU A 228 14.17 -3.29 24.40
C GLU A 228 12.64 -3.13 24.34
N PHE A 229 12.13 -1.91 24.44
CA PHE A 229 10.69 -1.63 24.39
C PHE A 229 10.16 -1.57 22.96
N GLU A 230 8.82 -1.62 22.84
CA GLU A 230 8.12 -1.48 21.57
C GLU A 230 8.29 -0.07 21.00
N PRO A 231 8.49 0.07 19.67
CA PRO A 231 8.70 1.36 19.06
C PRO A 231 7.39 2.14 19.02
N ALA A 232 7.49 3.46 19.20
CA ALA A 232 6.34 4.35 19.24
C ALA A 232 6.36 5.29 18.04
N GLY A 233 5.18 5.56 17.47
CA GLY A 233 5.07 6.52 16.38
C GLY A 233 3.63 6.78 15.98
N THR A 234 3.49 7.68 15.02
CA THR A 234 2.21 8.26 14.62
C THR A 234 1.17 7.25 14.15
N PRO A 235 1.49 6.24 13.32
CA PRO A 235 0.51 5.23 12.92
C PRO A 235 -0.20 4.58 14.13
N TRP A 236 0.52 4.38 15.23
CA TRP A 236 -0.03 3.77 16.45
C TRP A 236 -1.14 4.60 17.06
N HIS A 237 -0.98 5.92 17.09
CA HIS A 237 -1.94 6.82 17.71
C HIS A 237 -3.28 6.80 17.00
N TYR A 238 -3.25 6.75 15.67
CA TYR A 238 -4.44 6.68 14.83
C TYR A 238 -5.12 5.31 14.92
N LEU A 239 -4.37 4.21 14.88
CA LEU A 239 -4.96 2.87 15.01
C LEU A 239 -5.62 2.66 16.38
N VAL A 240 -4.97 3.10 17.46
CA VAL A 240 -5.54 3.03 18.83
C VAL A 240 -6.80 3.88 18.95
N ALA A 241 -6.86 5.00 18.24
CA ALA A 241 -8.03 5.87 18.17
C ALA A 241 -9.17 5.32 17.29
N GLY A 242 -9.06 4.09 16.80
CA GLY A 242 -10.07 3.44 15.97
C GLY A 242 -9.99 3.77 14.48
N SER A 243 -8.89 4.35 14.00
CA SER A 243 -8.70 4.55 12.56
C SER A 243 -8.59 3.21 11.85
N ARG A 244 -9.42 3.02 10.82
CA ARG A 244 -9.44 1.76 10.07
C ARG A 244 -8.22 1.58 9.19
N ALA A 245 -7.64 2.66 8.69
CA ALA A 245 -6.40 2.63 7.94
C ALA A 245 -5.67 3.97 7.99
N VAL A 246 -4.34 3.90 7.94
CA VAL A 246 -3.45 5.05 7.94
C VAL A 246 -2.38 4.84 6.86
N VAL A 247 -2.29 5.76 5.91
CA VAL A 247 -1.22 5.76 4.90
C VAL A 247 -0.13 6.73 5.35
N VAL A 248 1.11 6.25 5.37
CA VAL A 248 2.26 6.99 5.91
C VAL A 248 3.52 6.72 5.08
N ASN A 249 4.56 7.53 5.26
CA ASN A 249 5.88 7.32 4.67
C ASN A 249 6.88 6.84 5.73
N LEU A 250 7.57 5.74 5.46
CA LEU A 250 8.56 5.18 6.39
C LEU A 250 9.77 6.09 6.66
N TRP A 251 10.16 6.90 5.68
CA TRP A 251 11.31 7.81 5.75
C TRP A 251 11.05 9.10 4.97
N ASP A 252 12.05 9.97 4.88
CA ASP A 252 11.94 11.27 4.21
C ASP A 252 11.79 11.13 2.69
N VAL A 253 10.86 11.89 2.13
CA VAL A 253 10.52 11.87 0.70
C VAL A 253 10.64 13.25 0.10
N THR A 254 10.75 13.34 -1.23
CA THR A 254 10.81 14.62 -1.94
C THR A 254 9.42 15.05 -2.39
N ASP A 255 9.05 16.31 -2.14
CA ASP A 255 7.72 16.89 -2.38
C ASP A 255 7.13 16.51 -3.75
N LYS A 256 7.85 16.78 -4.85
CA LYS A 256 7.33 16.55 -6.22
C LYS A 256 6.94 15.10 -6.50
N ASP A 257 7.68 14.15 -5.97
CA ASP A 257 7.50 12.74 -6.30
C ASP A 257 6.48 12.09 -5.37
N ILE A 258 6.42 12.50 -4.09
CA ILE A 258 5.33 12.09 -3.19
C ILE A 258 3.99 12.73 -3.59
N ASP A 259 3.99 13.94 -4.15
CA ASP A 259 2.77 14.57 -4.65
C ASP A 259 2.21 13.83 -5.87
N ARG A 260 3.08 13.28 -6.74
CA ARG A 260 2.68 12.38 -7.85
C ARG A 260 2.00 11.13 -7.32
N PHE A 261 2.63 10.47 -6.33
CA PHE A 261 2.03 9.34 -5.63
C PHE A 261 0.67 9.70 -5.03
N GLY A 262 0.58 10.82 -4.31
CA GLY A 262 -0.65 11.27 -3.65
C GLY A 262 -1.78 11.50 -4.65
N VAL A 263 -1.53 12.19 -5.77
CA VAL A 263 -2.55 12.38 -6.82
C VAL A 263 -2.99 11.05 -7.43
N ALA A 264 -2.05 10.14 -7.69
CA ALA A 264 -2.37 8.83 -8.23
C ALA A 264 -3.21 7.98 -7.27
N LEU A 265 -2.82 7.95 -5.99
CA LEU A 265 -3.54 7.27 -4.92
C LEU A 265 -4.98 7.78 -4.83
N LEU A 266 -5.19 9.10 -4.76
CA LEU A 266 -6.53 9.69 -4.64
C LEU A 266 -7.42 9.36 -5.85
N LYS A 267 -6.86 9.28 -7.06
CA LYS A 267 -7.60 8.89 -8.27
C LYS A 267 -7.94 7.40 -8.30
N ARG A 268 -6.97 6.53 -8.00
CA ARG A 268 -7.13 5.07 -8.02
C ARG A 268 -8.12 4.60 -6.96
N TRP A 269 -8.00 5.15 -5.75
CA TRP A 269 -8.89 4.84 -4.63
C TRP A 269 -10.30 5.41 -4.80
N GLY A 270 -10.48 6.43 -5.65
CA GLY A 270 -11.80 6.99 -6.00
C GLY A 270 -12.22 8.24 -5.24
N LEU A 271 -11.30 8.86 -4.50
CA LEU A 271 -11.53 10.16 -3.89
C LEU A 271 -11.57 11.31 -4.92
N LEU A 272 -10.83 11.16 -6.01
CA LEU A 272 -10.85 12.06 -7.17
C LEU A 272 -11.36 11.32 -8.40
N ALA A 273 -12.07 12.04 -9.28
CA ALA A 273 -12.47 11.49 -10.57
C ALA A 273 -11.22 11.12 -11.38
N ALA A 274 -11.22 9.92 -11.97
CA ALA A 274 -10.31 9.63 -13.07
C ALA A 274 -10.64 10.62 -14.19
N ASN A 275 -9.69 11.48 -14.56
CA ASN A 275 -9.93 12.55 -15.52
C ASN A 275 -10.70 12.01 -16.74
N GLY A 276 -11.94 12.47 -16.91
CA GLY A 276 -12.57 12.47 -18.22
C GLY A 276 -11.61 13.20 -19.16
N SER A 277 -11.29 12.57 -20.27
CA SER A 277 -10.57 13.15 -21.39
C SER A 277 -11.21 14.50 -21.79
N SER A 278 -10.68 15.60 -21.30
CA SER A 278 -11.05 16.95 -21.71
C SER A 278 -9.83 17.85 -21.79
N SER A 279 -9.06 17.72 -22.88
CA SER A 279 -8.43 18.84 -23.59
C SER A 279 -7.64 18.31 -24.79
N GLY A 280 -7.90 18.89 -25.97
CA GLY A 280 -7.47 18.44 -27.28
C GLY A 280 -5.97 18.19 -27.47
N SER A 281 -5.68 17.07 -28.14
CA SER A 281 -4.59 16.96 -29.10
C SER A 281 -5.01 15.98 -30.20
N THR A 282 -4.78 16.40 -31.42
CA THR A 282 -5.31 15.91 -32.68
C THR A 282 -4.68 14.56 -33.08
N ARG A 283 -5.53 13.59 -33.46
CA ARG A 283 -5.27 12.45 -34.36
C ARG A 283 -4.00 11.59 -34.12
N SER A 284 -4.23 10.37 -33.64
CA SER A 284 -3.96 9.17 -34.45
C SER A 284 -4.83 8.00 -33.96
N LYS A 285 -5.54 7.36 -34.91
CA LYS A 285 -6.34 6.15 -34.68
C LYS A 285 -5.42 4.93 -34.79
N SER A 286 -5.39 4.07 -33.79
CA SER A 286 -5.30 2.62 -34.00
C SER A 286 -6.00 1.87 -32.88
N GLN A 287 -6.74 0.85 -33.29
CA GLN A 287 -7.73 0.12 -32.51
C GLN A 287 -7.13 -0.65 -31.33
N SER A 288 -7.72 -0.48 -30.14
CA SER A 288 -7.93 -1.58 -29.20
C SER A 288 -9.10 -1.20 -28.27
N ALA A 289 -10.31 -1.37 -28.79
CA ALA A 289 -11.52 -1.34 -28.00
C ALA A 289 -11.77 -2.77 -27.51
N ARG A 290 -11.33 -3.09 -26.29
CA ARG A 290 -11.80 -4.21 -25.45
C ARG A 290 -11.12 -4.16 -24.08
N HIS A 291 -11.61 -3.27 -23.22
CA HIS A 291 -11.83 -3.45 -21.77
C HIS A 291 -12.28 -2.11 -21.17
N ALA A 292 -13.44 -1.63 -21.62
CA ALA A 292 -14.24 -0.74 -20.78
C ALA A 292 -15.00 -1.64 -19.79
N SER A 293 -14.30 -2.17 -18.78
CA SER A 293 -14.99 -2.66 -17.58
C SER A 293 -15.40 -1.42 -16.79
N SER A 294 -16.64 -1.38 -16.33
CA SER A 294 -17.20 -0.40 -15.40
C SER A 294 -16.15 0.09 -14.40
N SER A 295 -16.04 1.42 -14.22
CA SER A 295 -15.08 2.10 -13.35
C SER A 295 -15.26 1.76 -11.86
N VAL A 296 -14.86 0.55 -11.46
CA VAL A 296 -14.77 0.16 -10.05
C VAL A 296 -13.43 0.67 -9.56
N HIS A 297 -13.46 1.64 -8.64
CA HIS A 297 -12.25 2.12 -7.98
C HIS A 297 -11.56 1.00 -7.20
N GLU A 298 -10.24 1.10 -7.07
CA GLU A 298 -9.42 0.10 -6.37
C GLU A 298 -9.65 0.21 -4.84
N ASP A 299 -9.41 -0.87 -4.08
CA ASP A 299 -9.29 -0.77 -2.62
C ASP A 299 -8.02 0.01 -2.21
N LEU A 300 -7.96 0.51 -0.98
CA LEU A 300 -6.86 1.34 -0.50
C LEU A 300 -5.49 0.68 -0.67
N GLY A 301 -5.37 -0.61 -0.31
CA GLY A 301 -4.11 -1.33 -0.40
C GLY A 301 -3.65 -1.51 -1.85
N THR A 302 -4.56 -1.84 -2.76
CA THR A 302 -4.29 -1.92 -4.20
C THR A 302 -3.92 -0.55 -4.77
N ALA A 303 -4.68 0.50 -4.41
CA ALA A 303 -4.45 1.87 -4.86
C ALA A 303 -3.08 2.40 -4.45
N VAL A 304 -2.64 2.16 -3.20
CA VAL A 304 -1.28 2.47 -2.75
C VAL A 304 -0.27 1.67 -3.56
N ALA A 305 -0.44 0.35 -3.67
CA ALA A 305 0.51 -0.51 -4.38
C ALA A 305 0.73 -0.09 -5.84
N MET A 306 -0.34 0.29 -6.53
CA MET A 306 -0.29 0.78 -7.91
C MET A 306 0.26 2.21 -8.01
N ALA A 307 -0.06 3.09 -7.06
CA ALA A 307 0.42 4.47 -7.06
C ALA A 307 1.96 4.58 -6.89
N ARG A 308 2.61 3.58 -6.27
CA ARG A 308 4.08 3.55 -6.11
C ARG A 308 4.84 3.62 -7.44
N ASP A 309 4.27 3.07 -8.51
CA ASP A 309 4.91 3.04 -9.83
C ASP A 309 4.82 4.39 -10.58
N GLU A 310 4.05 5.35 -10.06
CA GLU A 310 3.95 6.72 -10.59
C GLU A 310 5.10 7.63 -10.09
N CYS A 311 5.81 7.19 -9.05
CA CYS A 311 7.03 7.84 -8.58
C CYS A 311 8.15 7.66 -9.60
N THR A 312 8.89 8.74 -9.85
CA THR A 312 10.12 8.73 -10.64
C THR A 312 11.18 7.91 -9.92
N LEU A 313 11.35 8.14 -8.62
CA LEU A 313 12.27 7.41 -7.76
C LEU A 313 11.55 6.23 -7.12
N ARG A 314 11.39 5.15 -7.89
CA ARG A 314 10.57 3.96 -7.55
C ARG A 314 10.88 3.31 -6.20
N TYR A 315 12.11 3.43 -5.70
CA TYR A 315 12.52 2.87 -4.41
C TYR A 315 12.74 3.96 -3.37
N LEU A 316 13.46 5.04 -3.70
CA LEU A 316 13.73 6.10 -2.71
C LEU A 316 12.45 6.82 -2.26
N VAL A 317 11.48 7.01 -3.15
CA VAL A 317 10.18 7.60 -2.82
C VAL A 317 9.08 6.55 -2.95
N GLY A 318 9.01 5.82 -4.06
CA GLY A 318 7.95 4.85 -4.30
C GLY A 318 7.86 3.71 -3.28
N ALA A 319 8.94 3.39 -2.56
CA ALA A 319 8.90 2.36 -1.51
C ALA A 319 8.59 2.88 -0.10
N ALA A 320 8.57 4.21 0.09
CA ALA A 320 8.30 4.81 1.40
C ALA A 320 6.82 4.69 1.83
N PRO A 321 5.81 4.86 0.94
CA PRO A 321 4.41 4.77 1.32
C PRO A 321 4.00 3.37 1.74
N VAL A 322 3.44 3.25 2.94
CA VAL A 322 2.89 2.01 3.49
C VAL A 322 1.50 2.25 4.09
N VAL A 323 0.70 1.19 4.15
CA VAL A 323 -0.63 1.21 4.77
C VAL A 323 -0.56 0.47 6.09
N TYR A 324 -0.96 1.11 7.18
CA TYR A 324 -1.30 0.44 8.43
C TYR A 324 -2.81 0.29 8.52
N GLY A 325 -3.32 -0.87 8.95
CA GLY A 325 -4.76 -1.11 9.11
C GLY A 325 -5.38 -1.99 8.04
N MET A 326 -6.61 -1.68 7.64
CA MET A 326 -7.45 -2.46 6.73
C MET A 326 -7.18 -2.07 5.26
N PRO A 327 -6.56 -2.95 4.43
CA PRO A 327 -6.24 -2.62 3.05
C PRO A 327 -7.48 -2.59 2.14
N HIS A 328 -8.52 -3.36 2.47
CA HIS A 328 -9.70 -3.58 1.63
C HIS A 328 -10.70 -2.41 1.62
N MET A 329 -10.31 -1.25 2.14
CA MET A 329 -11.19 -0.09 2.26
C MET A 329 -11.52 0.48 0.88
N THR A 330 -12.80 0.67 0.59
CA THR A 330 -13.27 1.21 -0.69
C THR A 330 -13.94 2.57 -0.50
N VAL A 331 -13.94 3.39 -1.55
CA VAL A 331 -14.60 4.69 -1.53
C VAL A 331 -15.97 4.56 -2.19
N VAL A 332 -17.01 5.10 -1.55
CA VAL A 332 -18.29 5.34 -2.22
C VAL A 332 -18.17 6.69 -2.93
N PRO A 333 -18.15 6.71 -4.28
CA PRO A 333 -18.08 7.95 -5.01
C PRO A 333 -19.38 8.74 -4.81
N SER A 334 -19.23 10.05 -4.91
CA SER A 334 -20.31 11.05 -4.85
C SER A 334 -21.08 11.15 -6.14
#